data_AF-A0AA40Y4K2-F1
#
_entry.id   AF-A0AA40Y4K2-F1
#
_cell.length_a   1.000
_cell.length_b   1.000
_cell.length_c   1.000
_cell.angle_alpha   90.00
_cell.angle_beta   90.00
_cell.angle_gamma   90.00
#
_symmetry.space_group_name_H-M   'P 1'
#
loop_
_entity.id
_entity.type
_entity.pdbx_description
1 polymer ?
#
loop_
_entity_poly.entity_id
_entity_poly.type
_entity_poly.pdbx_seq_one_letter_code
_entity_poly.pdbx_strand_id
1 'polypeptide(L)'
;MTTDTFTFSITRIPFNEDYQPAEGTRITTNFANLARGASRRENLRNTISMINNRFNDLAHWDNPNADRYAVELDIISVEMHIDGADGSDPFPLIEVLRPTIVDTQTGVRSEGIVGNNFSSYVRDYDFSVVLPASNEGKDTFGIPEGFGDLHGKLFQHFLRSDAYRANFSKGPVICISVSSSRTYHRTENHHPILGVEYRQGEFSPTDQYFDKMGLQVRYFMPPGSVAPLAFYFQGDLLGDYSNLELIGTISTMEAFQKIYRPEIYNANSVAGKVYQPSLKHQDYSSTRIVYDREERSQLAVKQGRFTEEHFIKPYRAVLEQWAAR
;
A
#
# COMPACT_ATOMS: atom_id res chain seq x y z
N MET A 1 4.61 26.69 24.13
CA MET A 1 5.00 25.64 23.17
C MET A 1 4.19 24.42 23.55
N THR A 2 3.18 24.07 22.76
CA THR A 2 2.41 22.83 22.99
C THR A 2 3.32 21.68 22.59
N THR A 3 3.73 20.86 23.55
CA THR A 3 4.38 19.57 23.27
C THR A 3 3.45 18.74 22.38
N ASP A 4 3.96 18.23 21.26
CA ASP A 4 3.20 17.34 20.39
C ASP A 4 2.95 16.02 21.13
N THR A 5 1.67 15.72 21.41
CA THR A 5 1.25 14.51 22.12
C THR A 5 1.70 13.23 21.44
N PHE A 6 1.84 13.27 20.11
CA PHE A 6 2.35 12.16 19.29
C PHE A 6 3.51 12.64 18.42
N THR A 7 4.62 11.92 18.48
CA THR A 7 5.78 12.11 17.60
C THR A 7 6.10 10.80 16.88
N PHE A 8 6.94 10.86 15.85
CA PHE A 8 7.21 9.71 14.98
C PHE A 8 8.70 9.47 14.77
N SER A 9 9.09 8.21 14.68
CA SER A 9 10.39 7.78 14.15
C SER A 9 10.20 6.93 12.90
N ILE A 10 11.20 6.96 12.03
CA ILE A 10 11.22 6.16 10.81
C ILE A 10 12.47 5.31 10.82
N THR A 11 12.31 4.01 10.64
CA THR A 11 13.40 3.08 10.38
C THR A 11 13.28 2.51 8.97
N ARG A 12 14.40 2.01 8.45
CA ARG A 12 14.49 1.48 7.08
C ARG A 12 15.24 0.17 7.08
N ILE A 13 14.69 -0.83 6.41
CA ILE A 13 15.36 -2.10 6.17
C ILE A 13 15.22 -2.51 4.70
N PRO A 14 16.28 -3.03 4.06
CA PRO A 14 16.19 -3.47 2.67
C PRO A 14 15.20 -4.64 2.49
N PHE A 15 14.31 -4.52 1.50
CA PHE A 15 13.50 -5.62 0.98
C PHE A 15 14.22 -6.26 -0.21
N ASN A 16 15.13 -7.18 0.09
CA ASN A 16 15.88 -7.95 -0.89
C ASN A 16 15.68 -9.46 -0.67
N GLU A 17 16.39 -10.30 -1.42
CA GLU A 17 16.30 -11.76 -1.29
C GLU A 17 16.69 -12.31 0.10
N ASP A 18 17.43 -11.54 0.88
CA ASP A 18 17.90 -11.91 2.22
C ASP A 18 16.97 -11.40 3.32
N TYR A 19 15.98 -10.58 2.98
CA TYR A 19 15.00 -10.04 3.93
C TYR A 19 14.28 -11.16 4.69
N GLN A 20 14.37 -11.09 6.01
CA GLN A 20 13.69 -11.99 6.93
C GLN A 20 12.91 -11.15 7.93
N PRO A 21 11.61 -11.44 8.15
CA PRO A 21 10.87 -10.84 9.25
C PRO A 21 11.59 -11.17 10.57
N ALA A 22 11.84 -10.18 11.43
CA ALA A 22 12.58 -10.40 12.67
C ALA A 22 11.81 -11.30 13.64
N GLU A 23 12.52 -12.21 14.32
CA GLU A 23 11.92 -13.04 15.38
C GLU A 23 11.38 -12.13 16.48
N GLY A 24 10.12 -12.32 16.87
CA GLY A 24 9.48 -11.47 17.89
C GLY A 24 8.92 -10.14 17.38
N THR A 25 9.21 -9.72 16.12
CA THR A 25 8.34 -8.78 15.40
C THR A 25 7.05 -9.52 15.02
N ARG A 26 6.26 -9.79 16.05
CA ARG A 26 4.84 -10.08 15.91
C ARG A 26 4.31 -8.89 15.12
N ILE A 27 3.94 -9.10 13.85
CA ILE A 27 2.88 -8.41 13.10
C ILE A 27 3.31 -7.98 11.66
N THR A 28 3.15 -8.82 10.63
CA THR A 28 2.09 -8.85 9.58
C THR A 28 1.98 -7.69 8.58
N THR A 29 3.09 -7.25 8.00
CA THR A 29 3.01 -6.54 6.72
C THR A 29 2.54 -7.46 5.58
N ASN A 30 1.93 -6.86 4.56
CA ASN A 30 1.45 -7.55 3.36
C ASN A 30 2.54 -8.38 2.64
N PHE A 31 3.80 -7.97 2.72
CA PHE A 31 4.94 -8.65 2.11
C PHE A 31 5.65 -9.63 3.07
N ALA A 32 5.42 -9.57 4.39
CA ALA A 32 6.03 -10.52 5.33
C ALA A 32 5.65 -11.98 5.07
N ASN A 33 4.44 -12.24 4.55
CA ASN A 33 4.01 -13.58 4.17
C ASN A 33 4.83 -14.16 2.99
N LEU A 34 5.22 -13.31 2.02
CA LEU A 34 6.11 -13.71 0.92
C LEU A 34 7.52 -14.02 1.42
N ALA A 35 7.91 -13.41 2.54
CA ALA A 35 9.21 -13.53 3.16
C ALA A 35 9.29 -14.66 4.21
N ARG A 36 8.40 -15.66 4.17
CA ARG A 36 8.37 -16.81 5.12
C ARG A 36 8.49 -18.16 4.41
N GLY A 37 8.79 -19.18 5.21
CA GLY A 37 8.85 -20.58 4.77
C GLY A 37 10.10 -20.93 3.95
N ALA A 38 10.16 -22.20 3.51
CA ALA A 38 11.33 -22.74 2.80
C ALA A 38 11.59 -22.06 1.44
N SER A 39 10.54 -21.59 0.77
CA SER A 39 10.61 -20.90 -0.53
C SER A 39 10.84 -19.38 -0.42
N ARG A 40 11.08 -18.84 0.79
CA ARG A 40 11.26 -17.40 1.05
C ARG A 40 12.17 -16.71 0.02
N ARG A 41 13.41 -17.17 -0.11
CA ARG A 41 14.43 -16.50 -0.95
C ARG A 41 14.03 -16.52 -2.42
N GLU A 42 13.45 -17.63 -2.89
CA GLU A 42 12.96 -17.77 -4.26
C GLU A 42 11.75 -16.86 -4.52
N ASN A 43 10.78 -16.80 -3.59
CA ASN A 43 9.65 -15.88 -3.67
C ASN A 43 10.10 -14.42 -3.79
N LEU A 44 11.04 -13.99 -2.95
CA LEU A 44 11.57 -12.63 -2.94
C LEU A 44 12.33 -12.32 -4.24
N ARG A 45 13.20 -13.23 -4.70
CA ARG A 45 13.90 -13.10 -6.00
C ARG A 45 12.92 -12.95 -7.15
N ASN A 46 11.95 -13.86 -7.25
CA ASN A 46 10.97 -13.85 -8.33
C ASN A 46 10.11 -12.58 -8.29
N THR A 47 9.75 -12.09 -7.10
CA THR A 47 9.02 -10.82 -6.94
C THR A 47 9.85 -9.65 -7.46
N ILE A 48 11.12 -9.54 -7.05
CA ILE A 48 12.02 -8.47 -7.50
C ILE A 48 12.27 -8.55 -9.01
N SER A 49 12.43 -9.75 -9.57
CA SER A 49 12.54 -9.95 -11.02
C SER A 49 11.28 -9.50 -11.75
N MET A 50 10.08 -9.80 -11.24
CA MET A 50 8.82 -9.29 -11.82
C MET A 50 8.77 -7.76 -11.82
N ILE A 51 9.24 -7.12 -10.74
CA ILE A 51 9.29 -5.66 -10.62
C ILE A 51 10.29 -5.06 -11.62
N ASN A 52 11.50 -5.60 -11.71
CA ASN A 52 12.53 -5.15 -12.64
C ASN A 52 12.06 -5.29 -14.10
N ASN A 53 11.51 -6.45 -14.46
CA ASN A 53 11.00 -6.69 -15.81
C ASN A 53 9.89 -5.68 -16.15
N ARG A 54 8.96 -5.45 -15.22
CA ARG A 54 7.87 -4.51 -15.44
C ARG A 54 8.34 -3.05 -15.49
N PHE A 55 9.34 -2.69 -14.69
CA PHE A 55 9.94 -1.36 -14.75
C PHE A 55 10.56 -1.11 -16.12
N ASN A 56 11.37 -2.04 -16.62
CA ASN A 56 12.06 -1.90 -17.90
C ASN A 56 11.11 -1.91 -19.11
N ASP A 57 10.02 -2.68 -19.03
CA ASP A 57 8.96 -2.68 -20.05
C ASP A 57 8.29 -1.30 -20.18
N LEU A 58 8.04 -0.62 -19.06
CA LEU A 58 7.48 0.74 -19.07
C LEU A 58 8.55 1.79 -19.42
N ALA A 59 9.77 1.65 -18.91
CA ALA A 59 10.92 2.50 -19.19
C ALA A 59 11.70 2.00 -20.44
N HIS A 60 10.98 1.90 -21.56
CA HIS A 60 11.46 1.31 -22.81
C HIS A 60 12.35 2.27 -23.64
N TRP A 61 12.36 3.56 -23.31
CA TRP A 61 13.20 4.54 -24.02
C TRP A 61 14.67 4.29 -23.70
N ASP A 62 15.50 4.22 -24.75
CA ASP A 62 16.95 3.97 -24.61
C ASP A 62 17.26 2.72 -23.74
N ASN A 63 16.42 1.69 -23.90
CA ASN A 63 16.47 0.43 -23.17
C ASN A 63 16.11 -0.76 -24.08
N PRO A 64 16.88 -1.01 -25.16
CA PRO A 64 16.52 -1.98 -26.20
C PRO A 64 16.47 -3.44 -25.72
N ASN A 65 17.21 -3.77 -24.66
CA ASN A 65 17.26 -5.12 -24.08
C ASN A 65 16.31 -5.30 -22.88
N ALA A 66 15.60 -4.25 -22.47
CA ALA A 66 14.73 -4.24 -21.29
C ALA A 66 15.43 -4.68 -19.98
N ASP A 67 16.70 -4.31 -19.81
CA ASP A 67 17.53 -4.70 -18.66
C ASP A 67 18.33 -3.53 -18.03
N ARG A 68 18.09 -2.28 -18.47
CA ARG A 68 18.82 -1.10 -18.00
C ARG A 68 18.60 -0.79 -16.52
N TYR A 69 17.38 -0.94 -16.01
CA TYR A 69 17.02 -0.48 -14.68
C TYR A 69 16.86 -1.63 -13.68
N ALA A 70 17.35 -1.41 -12.46
CA ALA A 70 17.01 -2.23 -11.30
C ALA A 70 16.19 -1.39 -10.31
N VAL A 71 15.23 -2.03 -9.63
CA VAL A 71 14.44 -1.42 -8.57
C VAL A 71 14.85 -2.07 -7.25
N GLU A 72 15.47 -1.28 -6.39
CA GLU A 72 15.70 -1.65 -5.00
C GLU A 72 14.52 -1.17 -4.15
N LEU A 73 14.17 -1.92 -3.11
CA LEU A 73 13.04 -1.61 -2.25
C LEU A 73 13.52 -1.53 -0.79
N ASP A 74 13.11 -0.48 -0.10
CA ASP A 74 13.21 -0.40 1.35
C ASP A 74 11.83 -0.57 1.98
N ILE A 75 11.75 -1.33 3.07
CA ILE A 75 10.64 -1.26 4.01
C ILE A 75 10.90 -0.05 4.90
N ILE A 76 9.96 0.87 4.87
CA ILE A 76 9.89 2.02 5.74
C ILE A 76 8.91 1.69 6.86
N SER A 77 9.40 1.62 8.09
CA SER A 77 8.58 1.38 9.28
C SER A 77 8.44 2.67 10.07
N VAL A 78 7.19 3.07 10.29
CA VAL A 78 6.82 4.28 11.04
C VAL A 78 6.37 3.85 12.42
N GLU A 79 7.06 4.35 13.42
CA GLU A 79 6.78 4.14 14.83
C GLU A 79 6.24 5.44 15.43
N MET A 80 5.26 5.31 16.32
CA MET A 80 4.64 6.44 17.01
C MET A 80 4.97 6.40 18.51
N HIS A 81 5.40 7.55 19.01
CA HIS A 81 5.71 7.79 20.42
C HIS A 81 4.60 8.64 21.04
N ILE A 82 4.21 8.31 22.27
CA ILE A 82 3.15 9.00 23.01
C ILE A 82 3.77 9.73 24.20
N ASP A 83 3.55 11.04 24.28
CA ASP A 83 4.08 11.87 25.38
C ASP A 83 3.55 11.41 26.75
N GLY A 84 4.43 11.34 27.75
CA GLY A 84 4.12 10.83 29.09
C GLY A 84 4.03 9.31 29.22
N ALA A 85 4.33 8.55 28.17
CA ALA A 85 4.43 7.08 28.20
C ALA A 85 5.89 6.61 28.39
N ASP A 86 6.65 7.28 29.25
CA ASP A 86 8.07 7.00 29.52
C ASP A 86 8.28 5.52 29.90
N GLY A 87 9.11 4.83 29.12
CA GLY A 87 9.43 3.39 29.31
C GLY A 87 8.49 2.42 28.58
N SER A 88 7.53 2.89 27.78
CA SER A 88 6.77 2.04 26.85
C SER A 88 7.47 1.92 25.49
N ASP A 89 7.41 0.74 24.89
CA ASP A 89 7.90 0.53 23.52
C ASP A 89 7.07 1.36 22.53
N PRO A 90 7.71 1.96 21.50
CA PRO A 90 6.99 2.72 20.49
C PRO A 90 5.97 1.86 19.75
N PHE A 91 4.83 2.46 19.40
CA PHE A 91 3.78 1.73 18.70
C PHE A 91 4.06 1.68 17.18
N PRO A 92 4.12 0.50 16.56
CA PRO A 92 4.25 0.40 15.10
C PRO A 92 2.95 0.88 14.44
N LEU A 93 3.03 1.92 13.61
CA LEU A 93 1.87 2.57 13.02
C LEU A 93 1.63 2.14 11.57
N ILE A 94 2.65 2.33 10.72
CA ILE A 94 2.57 2.14 9.27
C ILE A 94 3.83 1.42 8.79
N GLU A 95 3.67 0.53 7.82
CA GLU A 95 4.79 -0.02 7.05
C GLU A 95 4.48 0.06 5.56
N VAL A 96 5.41 0.61 4.81
CA VAL A 96 5.31 0.84 3.36
C VAL A 96 6.62 0.51 2.68
N LEU A 97 6.55 0.20 1.40
CA LEU A 97 7.70 0.08 0.53
C LEU A 97 8.01 1.42 -0.14
N ARG A 98 9.30 1.67 -0.33
CA ARG A 98 9.84 2.79 -1.10
C ARG A 98 10.83 2.25 -2.13
N PRO A 99 10.61 2.49 -3.44
CA PRO A 99 11.56 2.10 -4.45
C PRO A 99 12.71 3.11 -4.56
N THR A 100 13.89 2.60 -4.89
CA THR A 100 15.02 3.35 -5.45
C THR A 100 15.30 2.79 -6.84
N ILE A 101 15.28 3.66 -7.84
CA ILE A 101 15.51 3.29 -9.24
C ILE A 101 17.00 3.42 -9.51
N VAL A 102 17.64 2.33 -9.90
CA VAL A 102 19.06 2.27 -10.23
C VAL A 102 19.20 2.11 -11.74
N ASP A 103 19.78 3.10 -12.42
CA ASP A 103 20.23 2.97 -13.80
C ASP A 103 21.56 2.21 -13.79
N THR A 104 21.55 0.96 -14.28
CA THR A 104 22.73 0.10 -14.23
C THR A 104 23.81 0.49 -15.23
N GLN A 105 23.49 1.30 -16.24
CA GLN A 105 24.47 1.79 -17.21
C GLN A 105 25.23 3.00 -16.69
N THR A 106 24.55 3.90 -15.99
CA THR A 106 25.14 5.16 -15.49
C THR A 106 25.51 5.13 -14.02
N GLY A 107 24.95 4.19 -13.25
CA GLY A 107 25.07 4.12 -11.79
C GLY A 107 24.21 5.15 -11.05
N VAL A 108 23.41 5.95 -11.75
CA VAL A 108 22.55 6.96 -11.14
C VAL A 108 21.45 6.27 -10.33
N ARG A 109 21.24 6.78 -9.11
CA ARG A 109 20.18 6.32 -8.20
C ARG A 109 19.15 7.43 -8.06
N SER A 110 17.92 7.14 -8.45
CA SER A 110 16.80 8.07 -8.40
C SER A 110 15.79 7.62 -7.35
N GLU A 111 15.32 8.57 -6.56
CA GLU A 111 14.33 8.30 -5.52
C GLU A 111 12.96 8.00 -6.12
N GLY A 112 12.31 6.95 -5.62
CA GLY A 112 10.95 6.60 -5.96
C GLY A 112 9.94 7.08 -4.92
N ILE A 113 8.66 6.85 -5.21
CA ILE A 113 7.56 7.32 -4.35
C ILE A 113 7.34 6.35 -3.18
N VAL A 114 7.30 6.87 -1.95
CA VAL A 114 6.94 6.10 -0.76
C VAL A 114 5.42 5.85 -0.71
N GLY A 115 5.00 4.71 -0.14
CA GLY A 115 3.57 4.37 0.00
C GLY A 115 3.16 3.07 -0.68
N ASN A 116 4.10 2.41 -1.37
CA ASN A 116 3.84 1.12 -2.01
C ASN A 116 3.54 0.05 -0.95
N ASN A 117 2.64 -0.87 -1.27
CA ASN A 117 2.26 -2.01 -0.44
C ASN A 117 1.86 -1.63 1.00
N PHE A 118 1.08 -0.54 1.10
CA PHE A 118 0.67 0.08 2.35
C PHE A 118 0.05 -0.90 3.35
N SER A 119 0.66 -0.95 4.54
CA SER A 119 0.19 -1.65 5.73
C SER A 119 0.02 -0.66 6.87
N SER A 120 -1.06 -0.78 7.64
CA SER A 120 -1.31 0.05 8.81
C SER A 120 -1.97 -0.77 9.92
N TYR A 121 -1.47 -0.59 11.13
CA TYR A 121 -1.94 -1.30 12.32
C TYR A 121 -3.36 -0.85 12.70
N VAL A 122 -3.59 0.46 12.71
CA VAL A 122 -4.92 1.03 12.99
C VAL A 122 -5.91 0.69 11.89
N ARG A 123 -5.46 0.65 10.62
CA ARG A 123 -6.32 0.19 9.51
C ARG A 123 -6.72 -1.27 9.67
N ASP A 124 -5.78 -2.16 10.00
CA ASP A 124 -6.08 -3.57 10.18
C ASP A 124 -6.97 -3.80 11.42
N TYR A 125 -6.84 -2.99 12.48
CA TYR A 125 -7.80 -2.94 13.59
C TYR A 125 -9.20 -2.55 13.11
N ASP A 126 -9.32 -1.44 12.38
CA ASP A 126 -10.62 -0.98 11.87
C ASP A 126 -11.29 -2.07 11.01
N PHE A 127 -10.59 -2.59 10.00
CA PHE A 127 -11.17 -3.55 9.05
C PHE A 127 -11.33 -4.97 9.61
N SER A 128 -10.49 -5.41 10.55
CA SER A 128 -10.48 -6.80 11.03
C SER A 128 -11.12 -6.99 12.40
N VAL A 129 -11.35 -5.90 13.16
CA VAL A 129 -11.96 -5.93 14.49
C VAL A 129 -13.22 -5.07 14.54
N VAL A 130 -13.12 -3.77 14.23
CA VAL A 130 -14.25 -2.83 14.41
C VAL A 130 -15.36 -3.10 13.41
N LEU A 131 -15.03 -3.21 12.12
CA LEU A 131 -16.01 -3.39 11.06
C LEU A 131 -16.78 -4.72 11.22
N PRO A 132 -16.15 -5.89 11.43
CA PRO A 132 -16.86 -7.13 11.67
C PRO A 132 -17.73 -7.08 12.93
N ALA A 133 -17.20 -6.59 14.06
CA ALA A 133 -17.97 -6.50 15.31
C ALA A 133 -19.20 -5.58 15.17
N SER A 134 -19.09 -4.48 14.42
CA SER A 134 -20.22 -3.58 14.18
C SER A 134 -21.31 -4.16 13.29
N ASN A 135 -21.01 -5.22 12.54
CA ASN A 135 -21.93 -5.89 11.62
C ASN A 135 -22.41 -7.26 12.12
N GLU A 136 -21.90 -7.72 13.27
CA GLU A 136 -22.29 -9.01 13.86
C GLU A 136 -23.80 -9.01 14.17
N GLY A 137 -24.50 -10.03 13.64
CA GLY A 137 -25.95 -10.19 13.82
C GLY A 137 -26.84 -9.20 13.04
N LYS A 138 -26.28 -8.39 12.13
CA LYS A 138 -27.08 -7.49 11.27
C LYS A 138 -27.40 -8.12 9.92
N ASP A 139 -28.63 -7.91 9.44
CA ASP A 139 -29.07 -8.38 8.12
C ASP A 139 -28.45 -7.58 6.96
N THR A 140 -28.09 -6.32 7.22
CA THR A 140 -27.51 -5.41 6.23
C THR A 140 -26.16 -4.91 6.68
N PHE A 141 -25.18 -4.99 5.77
CA PHE A 141 -23.86 -4.41 5.98
C PHE A 141 -23.94 -2.88 6.11
N GLY A 142 -23.24 -2.35 7.10
CA GLY A 142 -23.09 -0.92 7.33
C GLY A 142 -21.68 -0.56 7.79
N ILE A 143 -21.26 0.67 7.50
CA ILE A 143 -20.01 1.23 8.01
C ILE A 143 -20.34 1.94 9.34
N PRO A 144 -19.66 1.62 10.46
CA PRO A 144 -19.94 2.27 11.73
C PRO A 144 -19.60 3.76 11.69
N GLU A 145 -20.29 4.55 12.50
CA GLU A 145 -19.98 5.97 12.66
C GLU A 145 -18.52 6.16 13.10
N GLY A 146 -17.83 7.15 12.54
CA GLY A 146 -16.43 7.44 12.85
C GLY A 146 -15.40 6.45 12.27
N PHE A 147 -15.82 5.44 11.47
CA PHE A 147 -14.92 4.43 10.93
C PHE A 147 -13.75 5.03 10.14
N GLY A 148 -12.50 4.83 10.60
CA GLY A 148 -11.30 5.39 9.98
C GLY A 148 -10.93 6.82 10.37
N ASP A 149 -11.71 7.52 11.22
CA ASP A 149 -11.41 8.91 11.59
C ASP A 149 -10.10 9.01 12.35
N LEU A 150 -9.87 8.13 13.33
CA LEU A 150 -8.63 8.12 14.11
C LEU A 150 -7.42 7.86 13.22
N HIS A 151 -7.48 6.82 12.38
CA HIS A 151 -6.40 6.50 11.46
C HIS A 151 -6.14 7.64 10.47
N GLY A 152 -7.20 8.24 9.91
CA GLY A 152 -7.10 9.38 9.01
C GLY A 152 -6.36 10.56 9.65
N LYS A 153 -6.71 10.91 10.90
CA LYS A 153 -6.04 11.98 11.66
C LYS A 153 -4.58 11.64 11.95
N LEU A 154 -4.29 10.42 12.41
CA LEU A 154 -2.92 9.98 12.70
C LEU A 154 -2.05 9.99 11.44
N PHE A 155 -2.58 9.54 10.30
CA PHE A 155 -1.88 9.56 9.03
C PHE A 155 -1.57 11.01 8.58
N GLN A 156 -2.56 11.90 8.64
CA GLN A 156 -2.33 13.31 8.30
C GLN A 156 -1.35 14.01 9.25
N HIS A 157 -1.37 13.66 10.55
CA HIS A 157 -0.38 14.14 11.52
C HIS A 157 1.03 13.65 11.17
N PHE A 158 1.17 12.37 10.83
CA PHE A 158 2.43 11.81 10.36
C PHE A 158 2.97 12.55 9.13
N LEU A 159 2.17 12.79 8.10
CA LEU A 159 2.61 13.51 6.89
C LEU A 159 3.07 14.95 7.17
N ARG A 160 2.57 15.59 8.23
CA ARG A 160 2.95 16.95 8.64
C ARG A 160 4.12 16.99 9.61
N SER A 161 4.55 15.84 10.13
CA SER A 161 5.61 15.74 11.13
C SER A 161 7.00 16.03 10.57
N ASP A 162 7.91 16.44 11.46
CA ASP A 162 9.32 16.64 11.10
C ASP A 162 9.98 15.33 10.67
N ALA A 163 9.57 14.19 11.22
CA ALA A 163 10.06 12.87 10.81
C ALA A 163 9.77 12.59 9.33
N TYR A 164 8.56 12.90 8.86
CA TYR A 164 8.21 12.74 7.44
C TYR A 164 9.05 13.68 6.56
N ARG A 165 9.10 14.97 6.91
CA ARG A 165 9.84 16.00 6.13
C ARG A 165 11.35 15.74 6.07
N ALA A 166 11.92 15.17 7.13
CA ALA A 166 13.33 14.79 7.17
C ALA A 166 13.66 13.60 6.26
N ASN A 167 12.68 12.77 5.91
CA ASN A 167 12.88 11.53 5.17
C ASN A 167 12.34 11.58 3.73
N PHE A 168 11.32 12.39 3.45
CA PHE A 168 10.61 12.44 2.17
C PHE A 168 10.31 13.88 1.77
N SER A 169 10.58 14.19 0.49
CA SER A 169 10.34 15.52 -0.09
C SER A 169 8.98 15.64 -0.77
N LYS A 170 8.29 14.52 -1.04
CA LYS A 170 7.00 14.47 -1.73
C LYS A 170 5.97 13.69 -0.92
N GLY A 171 4.68 13.92 -1.21
CA GLY A 171 3.59 13.15 -0.62
C GLY A 171 3.60 11.69 -1.08
N PRO A 172 3.04 10.76 -0.29
CA PRO A 172 3.02 9.35 -0.66
C PRO A 172 2.01 9.10 -1.78
N VAL A 173 2.25 8.05 -2.56
CA VAL A 173 1.25 7.48 -3.48
C VAL A 173 1.00 6.05 -3.06
N ILE A 174 -0.23 5.77 -2.63
CA ILE A 174 -0.67 4.42 -2.29
C ILE A 174 -1.38 3.87 -3.51
N CYS A 175 -0.83 2.81 -4.10
CA CYS A 175 -1.41 2.15 -5.26
C CYS A 175 -1.88 0.74 -4.89
N ILE A 176 -3.18 0.47 -5.07
CA ILE A 176 -3.79 -0.81 -4.73
C ILE A 176 -4.80 -1.24 -5.79
N SER A 177 -5.36 -2.43 -5.61
CA SER A 177 -6.40 -2.91 -6.50
C SER A 177 -7.65 -2.05 -6.49
N VAL A 178 -8.29 -1.90 -7.65
CA VAL A 178 -9.70 -1.48 -7.75
C VAL A 178 -10.64 -2.42 -6.99
N SER A 179 -11.78 -1.90 -6.55
CA SER A 179 -12.78 -2.63 -5.75
C SER A 179 -13.72 -3.45 -6.63
N SER A 180 -14.00 -4.71 -6.25
CA SER A 180 -15.00 -5.56 -6.91
C SER A 180 -16.44 -5.10 -6.72
N SER A 181 -16.70 -4.22 -5.75
CA SER A 181 -18.04 -3.67 -5.52
C SER A 181 -18.40 -2.51 -6.45
N ARG A 182 -17.47 -2.06 -7.31
CA ARG A 182 -17.66 -0.90 -8.19
C ARG A 182 -17.46 -1.28 -9.66
N THR A 183 -18.17 -0.54 -10.51
CA THR A 183 -18.02 -0.61 -11.97
C THR A 183 -17.25 0.63 -12.43
N TYR A 184 -16.26 0.40 -13.28
CA TYR A 184 -15.34 1.40 -13.79
C TYR A 184 -15.60 1.62 -15.28
N HIS A 185 -15.68 2.88 -15.67
CA HIS A 185 -15.92 3.30 -17.04
C HIS A 185 -14.67 3.98 -17.59
N ARG A 186 -14.14 3.43 -18.68
CA ARG A 186 -13.00 3.98 -19.40
C ARG A 186 -13.34 5.38 -19.91
N THR A 187 -12.41 6.30 -19.72
CA THR A 187 -12.49 7.66 -20.26
C THR A 187 -11.62 7.83 -21.50
N GLU A 188 -11.66 9.01 -22.10
CA GLU A 188 -10.76 9.39 -23.20
C GLU A 188 -9.39 9.88 -22.72
N ASN A 189 -9.24 10.16 -21.42
CA ASN A 189 -7.99 10.66 -20.87
C ASN A 189 -6.92 9.55 -20.89
N HIS A 190 -5.74 9.90 -21.39
CA HIS A 190 -4.61 9.00 -21.56
C HIS A 190 -3.32 9.68 -21.12
N HIS A 191 -2.71 9.14 -20.07
CA HIS A 191 -1.42 9.58 -19.57
C HIS A 191 -0.30 8.65 -20.12
N PRO A 192 0.88 9.17 -20.52
CA PRO A 192 1.94 8.35 -21.13
C PRO A 192 2.45 7.20 -20.22
N ILE A 193 2.54 7.44 -18.90
CA ILE A 193 3.01 6.43 -17.93
C ILE A 193 1.85 5.67 -17.26
N LEU A 194 0.90 6.38 -16.64
CA LEU A 194 -0.27 5.78 -15.98
C LEU A 194 -1.26 5.11 -16.96
N GLY A 195 -1.22 5.44 -18.25
CA GLY A 195 -2.09 4.86 -19.27
C GLY A 195 -3.50 5.45 -19.28
N VAL A 196 -4.50 4.60 -19.56
CA VAL A 196 -5.90 5.02 -19.73
C VAL A 196 -6.56 5.25 -18.37
N GLU A 197 -7.25 6.38 -18.21
CA GLU A 197 -8.04 6.65 -17.01
C GLU A 197 -9.41 5.96 -17.06
N TYR A 198 -9.81 5.42 -15.91
CA TYR A 198 -11.15 4.93 -15.61
C TYR A 198 -11.78 5.78 -14.50
N ARG A 199 -13.12 5.87 -14.52
CA ARG A 199 -13.91 6.53 -13.46
C ARG A 199 -14.98 5.59 -12.94
N GLN A 200 -15.28 5.70 -11.65
CA GLN A 200 -16.43 5.07 -11.03
C GLN A 200 -17.46 6.13 -10.63
N GLY A 201 -18.71 5.73 -10.45
CA GLY A 201 -19.77 6.62 -9.97
C GLY A 201 -19.60 7.00 -8.51
N GLU A 202 -19.75 6.01 -7.61
CA GLU A 202 -19.67 6.22 -6.17
C GLU A 202 -18.41 5.61 -5.56
N PHE A 203 -17.90 6.25 -4.51
CA PHE A 203 -16.79 5.77 -3.70
C PHE A 203 -17.09 4.43 -3.04
N SER A 204 -16.17 3.47 -3.15
CA SER A 204 -16.18 2.25 -2.35
C SER A 204 -15.88 2.57 -0.87
N PRO A 205 -16.14 1.63 0.06
CA PRO A 205 -15.74 1.79 1.46
C PRO A 205 -14.25 2.08 1.64
N THR A 206 -13.40 1.50 0.78
CA THR A 206 -11.96 1.74 0.79
C THR A 206 -11.65 3.16 0.34
N ASP A 207 -12.32 3.68 -0.69
CA ASP A 207 -12.12 5.06 -1.15
C ASP A 207 -12.51 6.07 -0.05
N GLN A 208 -13.66 5.86 0.60
CA GLN A 208 -14.10 6.70 1.73
C GLN A 208 -13.12 6.66 2.90
N TYR A 209 -12.49 5.51 3.15
CA TYR A 209 -11.52 5.35 4.22
C TYR A 209 -10.22 6.10 3.92
N PHE A 210 -9.70 6.03 2.69
CA PHE A 210 -8.51 6.80 2.27
C PHE A 210 -8.80 8.30 2.14
N ASP A 211 -10.03 8.71 1.85
CA ASP A 211 -10.45 10.11 1.87
C ASP A 211 -10.27 10.74 3.27
N LYS A 212 -10.57 9.99 4.34
CA LYS A 212 -10.30 10.42 5.73
C LYS A 212 -8.81 10.62 6.04
N MET A 213 -7.94 9.94 5.30
CA MET A 213 -6.48 10.13 5.34
C MET A 213 -6.04 11.39 4.57
N GLY A 214 -6.98 12.14 3.98
CA GLY A 214 -6.72 13.32 3.18
C GLY A 214 -6.18 12.98 1.80
N LEU A 215 -6.53 11.80 1.26
CA LEU A 215 -6.09 11.33 -0.05
C LEU A 215 -7.23 11.36 -1.07
N GLN A 216 -6.91 11.82 -2.27
CA GLN A 216 -7.77 11.71 -3.44
C GLN A 216 -7.48 10.41 -4.18
N VAL A 217 -8.43 9.91 -4.98
CA VAL A 217 -8.25 8.69 -5.77
C VAL A 217 -8.46 8.93 -7.27
N ARG A 218 -7.61 8.33 -8.09
CA ARG A 218 -7.80 8.17 -9.53
C ARG A 218 -7.49 6.75 -9.96
N TYR A 219 -8.15 6.29 -11.03
CA TYR A 219 -8.00 4.92 -11.52
C TYR A 219 -7.38 4.94 -12.90
N PHE A 220 -6.25 4.27 -13.05
CA PHE A 220 -5.50 4.23 -14.28
C PHE A 220 -5.10 2.81 -14.62
N MET A 221 -5.18 2.45 -15.89
CA MET A 221 -4.68 1.18 -16.41
C MET A 221 -3.39 1.45 -17.18
N PRO A 222 -2.22 1.15 -16.58
CA PRO A 222 -0.93 1.36 -17.23
C PRO A 222 -0.80 0.58 -18.54
N PRO A 223 0.02 1.06 -19.49
CA PRO A 223 0.27 0.35 -20.74
C PRO A 223 0.74 -1.08 -20.48
N GLY A 224 0.10 -2.07 -21.11
CA GLY A 224 0.42 -3.49 -20.91
C GLY A 224 -0.20 -4.16 -19.67
N SER A 225 -0.88 -3.40 -18.79
CA SER A 225 -1.68 -3.99 -17.71
C SER A 225 -3.03 -4.47 -18.23
N VAL A 226 -3.62 -5.44 -17.52
CA VAL A 226 -4.93 -6.03 -17.89
C VAL A 226 -6.11 -5.44 -17.12
N ALA A 227 -5.86 -4.67 -16.06
CA ALA A 227 -6.88 -4.04 -15.23
C ALA A 227 -6.40 -2.69 -14.67
N PRO A 228 -7.30 -1.72 -14.39
CA PRO A 228 -6.93 -0.46 -13.75
C PRO A 228 -6.48 -0.67 -12.30
N LEU A 229 -5.56 0.16 -11.85
CA LEU A 229 -5.11 0.32 -10.46
C LEU A 229 -5.72 1.59 -9.86
N ALA A 230 -5.96 1.58 -8.55
CA ALA A 230 -6.38 2.75 -7.79
C ALA A 230 -5.15 3.45 -7.20
N PHE A 231 -4.97 4.73 -7.53
CA PHE A 231 -3.89 5.58 -7.05
C PHE A 231 -4.47 6.59 -6.05
N TYR A 232 -4.07 6.48 -4.79
CA TYR A 232 -4.42 7.40 -3.73
C TYR A 232 -3.25 8.34 -3.44
N PHE A 233 -3.49 9.65 -3.46
CA PHE A 233 -2.43 10.66 -3.43
C PHE A 233 -2.89 12.01 -2.84
N GLN A 234 -1.93 12.89 -2.57
CA GLN A 234 -2.15 14.32 -2.28
C GLN A 234 -1.56 15.15 -3.42
N GLY A 235 -2.14 16.33 -3.69
CA GLY A 235 -1.63 17.23 -4.73
C GLY A 235 -2.04 16.79 -6.14
N ASP A 236 -1.12 16.88 -7.10
CA ASP A 236 -1.36 16.53 -8.49
C ASP A 236 -0.55 15.28 -8.91
N LEU A 237 -1.22 14.13 -8.95
CA LEU A 237 -0.63 12.87 -9.40
C LEU A 237 0.06 12.96 -10.77
N LEU A 238 -0.44 13.81 -11.68
CA LEU A 238 0.06 13.88 -13.06
C LEU A 238 1.25 14.83 -13.21
N GLY A 239 1.36 15.82 -12.33
CA GLY A 239 2.36 16.89 -12.42
C GLY A 239 3.49 16.80 -11.39
N ASP A 240 3.23 16.27 -10.20
CA ASP A 240 4.17 16.34 -9.08
C ASP A 240 5.25 15.25 -9.10
N TYR A 241 5.07 14.21 -9.93
CA TYR A 241 5.92 13.03 -9.99
C TYR A 241 6.51 12.81 -11.38
N SER A 242 7.80 12.45 -11.43
CA SER A 242 8.51 12.12 -12.65
C SER A 242 8.06 10.78 -13.23
N ASN A 243 8.43 10.53 -14.49
CA ASN A 243 8.14 9.27 -15.15
C ASN A 243 8.72 8.07 -14.40
N LEU A 244 9.98 8.13 -13.94
CA LEU A 244 10.61 7.01 -13.21
C LEU A 244 9.97 6.77 -11.84
N GLU A 245 9.53 7.82 -11.16
CA GLU A 245 8.80 7.73 -9.90
C GLU A 245 7.47 6.98 -10.10
N LEU A 246 6.67 7.37 -11.10
CA LEU A 246 5.40 6.73 -11.41
C LEU A 246 5.59 5.27 -11.88
N ILE A 247 6.60 5.01 -12.72
CA ILE A 247 6.94 3.64 -13.15
C ILE A 247 7.33 2.79 -11.95
N GLY A 248 8.14 3.32 -11.01
CA GLY A 248 8.54 2.60 -9.80
C GLY A 248 7.35 2.16 -8.95
N THR A 249 6.33 3.02 -8.80
CA THR A 249 5.08 2.66 -8.14
C THR A 249 4.29 1.61 -8.93
N ILE A 250 4.13 1.77 -10.24
CA ILE A 250 3.38 0.84 -11.08
C ILE A 250 4.04 -0.55 -11.08
N SER A 251 5.34 -0.62 -11.36
CA SER A 251 6.07 -1.90 -11.47
C SER A 251 6.04 -2.67 -10.16
N THR A 252 6.23 -1.97 -9.04
CA THR A 252 6.15 -2.54 -7.69
C THR A 252 4.74 -3.06 -7.42
N MET A 253 3.73 -2.19 -7.56
CA MET A 253 2.37 -2.54 -7.14
C MET A 253 1.68 -3.52 -8.08
N GLU A 254 1.91 -3.45 -9.39
CA GLU A 254 1.37 -4.42 -10.33
C GLU A 254 1.95 -5.82 -10.07
N ALA A 255 3.25 -5.95 -9.77
CA ALA A 255 3.84 -7.23 -9.42
C ALA A 255 3.18 -7.82 -8.17
N PHE A 256 3.01 -7.03 -7.11
CA PHE A 256 2.29 -7.46 -5.92
C PHE A 256 0.82 -7.79 -6.22
N GLN A 257 0.12 -7.00 -7.03
CA GLN A 257 -1.27 -7.30 -7.36
C GLN A 257 -1.43 -8.56 -8.22
N LYS A 258 -0.46 -8.90 -9.09
CA LYS A 258 -0.42 -10.18 -9.80
C LYS A 258 -0.25 -11.37 -8.86
N ILE A 259 0.47 -11.19 -7.75
CA ILE A 259 0.63 -12.21 -6.71
C ILE A 259 -0.62 -12.30 -5.83
N TYR A 260 -1.15 -11.16 -5.38
CA TYR A 260 -2.23 -11.10 -4.41
C TYR A 260 -3.60 -11.35 -5.01
N ARG A 261 -3.84 -10.90 -6.24
CA ARG A 261 -5.13 -10.91 -6.94
C ARG A 261 -4.94 -11.25 -8.43
N PRO A 262 -4.33 -12.41 -8.77
CA PRO A 262 -4.14 -12.82 -10.16
C PRO A 262 -5.45 -12.89 -10.96
N GLU A 263 -6.60 -13.12 -10.31
CA GLU A 263 -7.93 -13.12 -10.94
C GLU A 263 -8.28 -11.78 -11.61
N ILE A 264 -7.64 -10.69 -11.16
CA ILE A 264 -7.83 -9.33 -11.68
C ILE A 264 -6.61 -8.91 -12.51
N TYR A 265 -5.39 -9.03 -11.97
CA TYR A 265 -4.19 -8.43 -12.57
C TYR A 265 -3.33 -9.38 -13.37
N ASN A 266 -3.60 -10.68 -13.30
CA ASN A 266 -3.00 -11.70 -14.14
C ASN A 266 -4.06 -12.50 -14.91
N ALA A 267 -5.22 -11.86 -15.15
CA ALA A 267 -6.28 -12.38 -15.99
C ALA A 267 -5.80 -12.46 -17.45
N ASN A 268 -6.29 -13.46 -18.18
CA ASN A 268 -5.95 -13.63 -19.60
C ASN A 268 -6.82 -12.75 -20.52
N SER A 269 -7.70 -11.92 -19.92
CA SER A 269 -8.54 -10.93 -20.60
C SER A 269 -8.28 -9.53 -20.07
N VAL A 270 -8.31 -8.55 -20.97
CA VAL A 270 -8.09 -7.13 -20.66
C VAL A 270 -9.41 -6.45 -20.30
N ALA A 271 -9.39 -5.56 -19.32
CA ALA A 271 -10.51 -4.71 -18.95
C ALA A 271 -11.09 -3.95 -20.16
N GLY A 272 -12.40 -4.10 -20.37
CA GLY A 272 -13.14 -3.42 -21.43
C GLY A 272 -13.46 -1.96 -21.10
N LYS A 273 -14.23 -1.29 -21.97
CA LYS A 273 -14.68 0.10 -21.74
C LYS A 273 -15.53 0.27 -20.47
N VAL A 274 -16.20 -0.81 -20.05
CA VAL A 274 -16.91 -0.91 -18.78
C VAL A 274 -16.37 -2.16 -18.11
N TYR A 275 -15.86 -2.02 -16.89
CA TYR A 275 -15.13 -3.08 -16.20
C TYR A 275 -15.55 -3.16 -14.73
N GLN A 276 -15.96 -4.35 -14.30
CA GLN A 276 -16.15 -4.66 -12.90
C GLN A 276 -15.21 -5.82 -12.52
N PRO A 277 -14.23 -5.61 -11.63
CA PRO A 277 -13.28 -6.65 -11.28
C PRO A 277 -13.96 -7.75 -10.45
N SER A 278 -13.50 -8.99 -10.60
CA SER A 278 -14.06 -10.15 -9.90
C SER A 278 -12.97 -11.08 -9.39
N LEU A 279 -12.98 -11.34 -8.09
CA LEU A 279 -12.11 -12.34 -7.46
C LEU A 279 -12.56 -13.79 -7.72
N LYS A 280 -13.66 -13.97 -8.45
CA LYS A 280 -14.16 -15.29 -8.87
C LYS A 280 -13.81 -15.60 -10.32
N HIS A 281 -13.15 -14.69 -11.04
CA HIS A 281 -12.72 -14.89 -12.41
C HIS A 281 -11.75 -16.08 -12.48
N GLN A 282 -12.02 -17.04 -13.37
CA GLN A 282 -11.27 -18.30 -13.45
C GLN A 282 -10.19 -18.29 -14.54
N ASP A 283 -10.32 -17.41 -15.54
CA ASP A 283 -9.40 -17.33 -16.67
C ASP A 283 -8.21 -16.41 -16.35
N TYR A 284 -7.31 -16.91 -15.51
CA TYR A 284 -6.10 -16.21 -15.10
C TYR A 284 -4.91 -17.15 -15.01
N SER A 285 -3.71 -16.58 -15.02
CA SER A 285 -2.46 -17.30 -14.81
C SER A 285 -1.97 -17.14 -13.37
N SER A 286 -1.54 -18.21 -12.73
CA SER A 286 -0.87 -18.12 -11.41
C SER A 286 0.60 -17.75 -11.59
N THR A 287 1.15 -17.00 -10.63
CA THR A 287 2.60 -16.81 -10.55
C THR A 287 3.27 -18.07 -9.95
N ARG A 288 4.59 -18.19 -10.07
CA ARG A 288 5.38 -19.23 -9.36
C ARG A 288 5.67 -18.87 -7.90
N ILE A 289 5.12 -17.75 -7.42
CA ILE A 289 5.35 -17.24 -6.07
C ILE A 289 4.24 -17.77 -5.18
N VAL A 290 4.62 -18.46 -4.11
CA VAL A 290 3.66 -19.00 -3.14
C VAL A 290 3.23 -17.87 -2.20
N TYR A 291 1.93 -17.58 -2.18
CA TYR A 291 1.33 -16.57 -1.31
C TYR A 291 0.10 -17.15 -0.61
N ASP A 292 0.15 -17.19 0.72
CA ASP A 292 -0.93 -17.75 1.53
C ASP A 292 -1.90 -16.65 1.97
N ARG A 293 -3.05 -16.59 1.29
CA ARG A 293 -4.13 -15.63 1.59
C ARG A 293 -4.83 -15.91 2.92
N GLU A 294 -4.91 -17.17 3.33
CA GLU A 294 -5.53 -17.55 4.60
C GLU A 294 -4.64 -17.11 5.75
N GLU A 295 -3.34 -17.43 5.68
CA GLU A 295 -2.36 -16.94 6.64
C GLU A 295 -2.42 -15.41 6.70
N ARG A 296 -2.40 -14.69 5.55
CA ARG A 296 -2.52 -13.22 5.55
C ARG A 296 -3.78 -12.72 6.27
N SER A 297 -4.92 -13.39 6.08
CA SER A 297 -6.19 -13.01 6.70
C SER A 297 -6.14 -13.22 8.23
N GLN A 298 -5.63 -14.35 8.70
CA GLN A 298 -5.44 -14.62 10.12
C GLN A 298 -4.46 -13.61 10.76
N LEU A 299 -3.43 -13.26 10.02
CA LEU A 299 -2.41 -12.29 10.39
C LEU A 299 -3.00 -10.87 10.56
N ALA A 300 -3.88 -10.43 9.65
CA ALA A 300 -4.58 -9.15 9.78
C ALA A 300 -5.44 -9.07 11.06
N VAL A 301 -6.12 -10.16 11.41
CA VAL A 301 -6.90 -10.24 12.66
C VAL A 301 -5.99 -10.15 13.90
N LYS A 302 -4.85 -10.86 13.89
CA LYS A 302 -3.86 -10.78 14.98
C LYS A 302 -3.30 -9.37 15.15
N GLN A 303 -2.97 -8.69 14.05
CA GLN A 303 -2.56 -7.27 14.04
C GLN A 303 -3.62 -6.35 14.62
N GLY A 304 -4.88 -6.55 14.19
CA GLY A 304 -6.00 -5.77 14.70
C GLY A 304 -6.18 -5.94 16.20
N ARG A 305 -6.12 -7.17 16.73
CA ARG A 305 -6.22 -7.43 18.18
C ARG A 305 -5.03 -6.88 18.96
N PHE A 306 -3.82 -7.01 18.45
CA PHE A 306 -2.65 -6.37 19.06
C PHE A 306 -2.83 -4.85 19.16
N THR A 307 -3.26 -4.22 18.08
CA THR A 307 -3.54 -2.78 18.05
C THR A 307 -4.61 -2.41 19.07
N GLU A 308 -5.67 -3.22 19.17
CA GLU A 308 -6.70 -3.04 20.19
C GLU A 308 -6.13 -3.06 21.62
N GLU A 309 -5.29 -4.05 21.93
CA GLU A 309 -4.77 -4.31 23.28
C GLU A 309 -3.64 -3.38 23.70
N HIS A 310 -2.74 -3.04 22.77
CA HIS A 310 -1.51 -2.29 23.07
C HIS A 310 -1.60 -0.81 22.73
N PHE A 311 -2.59 -0.40 21.94
CA PHE A 311 -2.74 0.99 21.51
C PHE A 311 -4.12 1.58 21.81
N ILE A 312 -5.19 0.96 21.28
CA ILE A 312 -6.53 1.54 21.39
C ILE A 312 -7.03 1.54 22.84
N LYS A 313 -6.97 0.41 23.56
CA LYS A 313 -7.46 0.31 24.94
C LYS A 313 -6.63 1.13 25.93
N PRO A 314 -5.27 1.03 25.96
CA PRO A 314 -4.48 1.73 26.97
C PRO A 314 -4.53 3.25 26.82
N TYR A 315 -4.62 3.74 25.57
CA TYR A 315 -4.56 5.17 25.28
C TYR A 315 -5.90 5.77 24.84
N ARG A 316 -7.02 5.06 25.04
CA ARG A 316 -8.37 5.48 24.59
C ARG A 316 -8.67 6.95 24.88
N ALA A 317 -8.54 7.37 26.15
CA ALA A 317 -8.87 8.73 26.56
C ALA A 317 -7.97 9.78 25.87
N VAL A 318 -6.67 9.48 25.73
CA VAL A 318 -5.71 10.35 25.05
C VAL A 318 -6.03 10.45 23.57
N LEU A 319 -6.34 9.33 22.92
CA LEU A 319 -6.69 9.25 21.49
C LEU A 319 -8.00 9.99 21.20
N GLU A 320 -9.03 9.79 22.01
CA GLU A 320 -10.33 10.47 21.88
C GLU A 320 -10.18 11.98 22.09
N GLN A 321 -9.45 12.41 23.14
CA GLN A 321 -9.20 13.83 23.39
C GLN A 321 -8.36 14.48 22.29
N TRP A 322 -7.34 13.79 21.78
CA TRP A 322 -6.50 14.29 20.69
C TRP A 322 -7.29 14.37 19.38
N ALA A 323 -8.06 13.34 19.05
CA ALA A 323 -8.86 13.29 17.84
C ALA A 323 -10.03 14.28 17.86
N ALA A 324 -10.50 14.73 19.02
CA ALA A 324 -11.57 15.75 19.10
C ALA A 324 -11.11 17.18 18.75
N ARG A 325 -9.79 17.42 18.62
CA ARG A 325 -9.20 18.70 18.23
C ARG A 325 -9.25 18.91 16.71
#